data_AF-U6M939-F1
#
_entry.id   AF-U6M939-F1
#
_cell.length_a   1.000
_cell.length_b   1.000
_cell.length_c   1.000
_cell.angle_alpha   90.00
_cell.angle_beta   90.00
_cell.angle_gamma   90.00
#
_symmetry.space_group_name_H-M   'P 1'
#
loop_
_entity.id
_entity.type
_entity.pdbx_description
1 polymer ?
#
loop_
_entity_poly.entity_id
_entity_poly.type
_entity_poly.pdbx_seq_one_letter_code
_entity_poly.pdbx_strand_id
1 'polypeptide(L)'
;MLDLLLPHHDVDDGMGLSEVWFLGPDENTGTGGLLDWAAQRAKERGCVWWKAFTTGKLIQHGGIPHDRFGMTTASVEAFVKGIYNKLNLKEEEMTRIQTGGPDGDLGCNALLQTKSKTIAVIDASGVLYDPKGLNKEELHRLCRLRFEGKETNAMLYNSSLLSPQGFKVAQDARDIILPDGTFVASGLDFRNNFYLYKYAKSDLFNPCGGRPSSITPQNKNITR
;
A
#
# COMPACT_ATOMS: atom_id res chain seq x y z
N MET A 1 -15.50 -5.57 25.37
CA MET A 1 -14.59 -6.50 24.67
C MET A 1 -13.51 -7.02 25.61
N LEU A 2 -12.73 -6.17 26.30
CA LEU A 2 -11.81 -6.64 27.35
C LEU A 2 -12.53 -7.35 28.52
N ASP A 3 -13.80 -7.01 28.78
CA ASP A 3 -14.65 -7.71 29.76
C ASP A 3 -15.13 -9.09 29.26
N LEU A 4 -14.97 -9.39 27.96
CA LEU A 4 -15.24 -10.70 27.37
C LEU A 4 -14.01 -11.61 27.40
N LEU A 5 -12.82 -11.08 27.69
CA LEU A 5 -11.56 -11.85 27.71
C LEU A 5 -11.36 -12.64 29.00
N LEU A 6 -12.07 -12.26 30.05
CA LEU A 6 -11.91 -12.82 31.38
C LEU A 6 -13.28 -13.27 31.88
N PRO A 7 -13.35 -14.40 32.60
CA PRO A 7 -14.61 -14.85 33.19
C PRO A 7 -15.23 -13.74 34.03
N HIS A 8 -16.47 -13.36 33.69
CA HIS A 8 -17.24 -12.39 34.44
C HIS A 8 -18.66 -12.92 34.62
N HIS A 9 -19.24 -12.73 35.81
CA HIS A 9 -20.55 -13.26 36.16
C HIS A 9 -21.71 -12.74 35.29
N ASP A 10 -21.53 -11.56 34.69
CA ASP A 10 -22.49 -10.94 33.77
C ASP A 10 -22.30 -11.33 32.29
N VAL A 11 -21.35 -12.23 31.97
CA VAL A 11 -21.05 -12.66 30.59
C VAL A 11 -21.44 -14.13 30.42
N ASP A 12 -22.36 -14.38 29.48
CA ASP A 12 -22.77 -15.75 29.10
C ASP A 12 -21.80 -16.33 28.06
N ASP A 13 -20.85 -17.13 28.53
CA ASP A 13 -19.93 -17.93 27.70
C ASP A 13 -20.66 -19.20 27.23
N GLY A 14 -21.55 -19.07 26.25
CA GLY A 14 -22.50 -20.11 25.84
C GLY A 14 -21.94 -21.51 25.50
N MET A 15 -20.61 -21.70 25.46
CA MET A 15 -19.94 -23.00 25.33
C MET A 15 -19.16 -23.46 26.57
N GLY A 16 -18.88 -22.57 27.53
CA GLY A 16 -18.07 -22.85 28.72
C GLY A 16 -16.61 -23.20 28.40
N LEU A 17 -16.14 -22.79 27.22
CA LEU A 17 -14.81 -23.12 26.71
C LEU A 17 -13.89 -21.91 26.85
N SER A 18 -12.67 -22.14 27.32
CA SER A 18 -11.68 -21.07 27.36
C SER A 18 -11.26 -20.70 25.93
N GLU A 19 -11.65 -19.51 25.51
CA GLU A 19 -11.26 -18.94 24.22
C GLU A 19 -10.13 -17.92 24.36
N VAL A 20 -9.24 -17.91 23.37
CA VAL A 20 -8.17 -16.92 23.27
C VAL A 20 -8.43 -16.04 22.05
N TRP A 21 -8.52 -14.74 22.30
CA TRP A 21 -8.82 -13.76 21.27
C TRP A 21 -7.55 -13.01 20.88
N PHE A 22 -7.32 -12.90 19.57
CA PHE A 22 -6.21 -12.15 18.98
C PHE A 22 -6.79 -11.06 18.10
N LEU A 23 -6.49 -9.80 18.41
CA LEU A 23 -6.97 -8.65 17.67
C LEU A 23 -5.84 -8.04 16.84
N GLY A 24 -6.17 -7.54 15.65
CA GLY A 24 -5.26 -6.80 14.79
C GLY A 24 -5.70 -5.34 14.64
N PRO A 25 -4.76 -4.45 14.27
CA PRO A 25 -5.13 -3.12 13.83
C PRO A 25 -5.88 -3.19 12.48
N ASP A 26 -6.78 -2.25 12.31
CA ASP A 26 -7.48 -1.89 11.08
C ASP A 26 -7.50 -0.34 10.94
N GLU A 27 -8.22 0.19 9.96
CA GLU A 27 -8.41 1.62 9.72
C GLU A 27 -8.70 2.37 11.03
N ASN A 28 -7.93 3.44 11.28
CA ASN A 28 -8.01 4.31 12.46
C ASN A 28 -7.68 3.67 13.82
N THR A 29 -7.28 2.40 13.87
CA THR A 29 -6.91 1.74 15.13
C THR A 29 -5.41 1.45 15.23
N GLY A 30 -4.71 1.30 14.11
CA GLY A 30 -3.27 1.02 14.07
C GLY A 30 -2.35 2.17 14.52
N THR A 31 -2.86 3.38 14.69
CA THR A 31 -2.10 4.57 15.11
C THR A 31 -2.49 5.03 16.51
N GLY A 32 -1.66 5.88 17.15
CA GLY A 32 -1.98 6.46 18.46
C GLY A 32 -1.82 5.52 19.67
N GLY A 33 -1.21 4.35 19.49
CA GLY A 33 -0.85 3.45 20.60
C GLY A 33 -2.01 2.62 21.16
N LEU A 34 -3.15 2.56 20.48
CA LEU A 34 -4.34 1.81 20.94
C LEU A 34 -4.04 0.33 21.16
N LEU A 35 -3.32 -0.32 20.25
CA LEU A 35 -3.00 -1.75 20.32
C LEU A 35 -2.08 -2.04 21.51
N ASP A 36 -1.10 -1.16 21.76
CA ASP A 36 -0.23 -1.22 22.92
C ASP A 36 -0.99 -0.99 24.24
N TRP A 37 -1.90 -0.02 24.27
CA TRP A 37 -2.75 0.23 25.43
C TRP A 37 -3.64 -0.98 25.73
N ALA A 38 -4.28 -1.56 24.71
CA ALA A 38 -5.15 -2.72 24.87
C ALA A 38 -4.40 -3.95 25.42
N ALA A 39 -3.19 -4.22 24.92
CA ALA A 39 -2.32 -5.29 25.44
C ALA A 39 -1.90 -5.04 26.90
N GLN A 40 -1.52 -3.81 27.23
CA GLN A 40 -1.17 -3.45 28.62
C GLN A 40 -2.39 -3.55 29.54
N ARG A 41 -3.58 -3.14 29.08
CA ARG A 41 -4.82 -3.25 29.84
C ARG A 41 -5.20 -4.71 30.10
N ALA A 42 -4.98 -5.60 29.13
CA ALA A 42 -5.15 -7.04 29.33
C ALA A 42 -4.17 -7.58 30.39
N LYS A 43 -2.92 -7.11 30.39
CA LYS A 43 -1.92 -7.47 31.41
C LYS A 43 -2.36 -7.07 32.82
N GLU A 44 -2.81 -5.82 32.99
CA GLU A 44 -3.30 -5.30 34.28
C GLU A 44 -4.48 -6.10 34.83
N ARG A 45 -5.31 -6.66 33.94
CA ARG A 45 -6.46 -7.48 34.31
C ARG A 45 -6.13 -8.96 34.53
N GLY A 46 -4.86 -9.36 34.44
CA GLY A 46 -4.41 -10.73 34.72
C GLY A 46 -4.51 -11.69 33.54
N CYS A 47 -4.69 -11.20 32.31
CA CYS A 47 -4.68 -12.04 31.12
C CYS A 47 -3.27 -12.62 30.87
N VAL A 48 -3.14 -13.95 30.90
CA VAL A 48 -1.84 -14.65 30.80
C VAL A 48 -1.18 -14.43 29.43
N TRP A 49 -1.98 -14.31 28.37
CA TRP A 49 -1.54 -14.11 26.98
C TRP A 49 -1.60 -12.64 26.53
N TRP A 50 -1.52 -11.68 27.45
CA TRP A 50 -1.63 -10.23 27.15
C TRP A 50 -0.69 -9.73 26.04
N LYS A 51 0.51 -10.32 25.89
CA LYS A 51 1.45 -9.96 24.82
C LYS A 51 0.91 -10.33 23.43
N ALA A 52 0.13 -11.40 23.34
CA ALA A 52 -0.43 -11.87 22.08
C ALA A 52 -1.83 -11.30 21.82
N PHE A 53 -2.51 -10.77 22.84
CA PHE A 53 -3.89 -10.25 22.76
C PHE A 53 -4.10 -9.29 21.57
N THR A 54 -3.14 -8.40 21.29
CA THR A 54 -3.15 -7.55 20.09
C THR A 54 -1.90 -7.73 19.24
N THR A 55 -2.00 -7.54 17.93
CA THR A 55 -0.87 -7.39 16.99
C THR A 55 -0.66 -5.91 16.63
N GLY A 56 0.40 -5.57 15.89
CA GLY A 56 0.70 -4.16 15.53
C GLY A 56 1.22 -3.29 16.69
N LYS A 57 1.69 -3.91 17.78
CA LYS A 57 2.25 -3.23 18.96
C LYS A 57 3.67 -2.69 18.72
N LEU A 58 4.19 -1.92 19.66
CA LEU A 58 5.60 -1.58 19.76
C LEU A 58 6.49 -2.83 20.00
N ILE A 59 7.72 -2.78 19.49
CA ILE A 59 8.72 -3.85 19.62
C ILE A 59 8.95 -4.25 21.08
N GLN A 60 9.06 -3.25 21.97
CA GLN A 60 9.26 -3.47 23.41
C GLN A 60 8.13 -4.27 24.08
N HIS A 61 6.95 -4.32 23.47
CA HIS A 61 5.80 -5.11 23.93
C HIS A 61 5.58 -6.39 23.10
N GLY A 62 6.56 -6.78 22.29
CA GLY A 62 6.53 -7.99 21.46
C GLY A 62 5.88 -7.79 20.08
N GLY A 63 5.76 -6.55 19.61
CA GLY A 63 5.31 -6.26 18.26
C GLY A 63 6.39 -6.51 17.20
N ILE A 64 5.97 -6.91 16.01
CA ILE A 64 6.81 -7.06 14.83
C ILE A 64 6.37 -5.98 13.81
N PRO A 65 7.23 -4.99 13.48
CA PRO A 65 6.87 -3.91 12.56
C PRO A 65 6.61 -4.43 11.15
N HIS A 66 5.33 -4.59 10.80
CA HIS A 66 4.92 -5.15 9.51
C HIS A 66 5.30 -4.25 8.34
N ASP A 67 5.34 -2.94 8.56
CA ASP A 67 5.67 -1.95 7.56
C ASP A 67 7.17 -1.92 7.23
N ARG A 68 8.03 -2.14 8.22
CA ARG A 68 9.48 -2.27 8.05
C ARG A 68 9.85 -3.56 7.31
N PHE A 69 9.14 -4.64 7.59
CA PHE A 69 9.40 -5.94 6.97
C PHE A 69 8.58 -6.18 5.70
N GLY A 70 7.66 -5.27 5.37
CA GLY A 70 6.79 -5.35 4.20
C GLY A 70 6.03 -6.67 4.11
N MET A 71 5.53 -7.20 5.23
CA MET A 71 5.00 -8.58 5.30
C MET A 71 3.87 -8.83 4.30
N THR A 72 2.89 -7.91 4.23
CA THR A 72 1.79 -7.99 3.27
C THR A 72 2.31 -7.93 1.84
N THR A 73 3.20 -6.98 1.56
CA THR A 73 3.78 -6.82 0.22
C THR A 73 4.60 -8.04 -0.20
N ALA A 74 5.38 -8.64 0.71
CA ALA A 74 6.17 -9.83 0.44
C ALA A 74 5.28 -11.01 0.00
N SER A 75 4.09 -11.17 0.61
CA SER A 75 3.12 -12.17 0.16
C SER A 75 2.53 -11.85 -1.22
N VAL A 76 2.22 -10.58 -1.50
CA VAL A 76 1.72 -10.15 -2.82
C VAL A 76 2.79 -10.35 -3.91
N GLU A 77 4.03 -9.93 -3.68
CA GLU A 77 5.14 -10.12 -4.63
C GLU A 77 5.45 -11.61 -4.83
N ALA A 78 5.37 -12.44 -3.78
CA ALA A 78 5.52 -13.89 -3.91
C ALA A 78 4.43 -14.50 -4.80
N PHE A 79 3.18 -14.04 -4.65
CA PHE A 79 2.06 -14.47 -5.50
C PHE A 79 2.27 -14.05 -6.95
N VAL A 80 2.63 -12.79 -7.20
CA VAL A 80 2.97 -12.25 -8.53
C VAL A 80 4.11 -13.05 -9.18
N LYS A 81 5.18 -13.33 -8.43
CA LYS A 81 6.30 -14.17 -8.90
C LYS A 81 5.85 -15.58 -9.25
N GLY A 82 4.92 -16.16 -8.48
CA GLY A 82 4.29 -17.43 -8.80
C GLY A 82 3.56 -17.42 -10.15
N ILE A 83 2.82 -16.35 -10.44
CA ILE A 83 2.15 -16.15 -11.74
C ILE A 83 3.18 -16.07 -12.87
N TYR A 84 4.22 -15.24 -12.73
CA TYR A 84 5.26 -15.12 -13.74
C TYR A 84 5.95 -16.46 -14.01
N ASN A 85 6.31 -17.21 -12.97
CA ASN A 85 6.89 -18.55 -13.12
C ASN A 85 5.94 -19.51 -13.83
N LYS A 86 4.64 -19.50 -13.49
CA LYS A 86 3.65 -20.39 -14.10
C LYS A 86 3.44 -20.10 -15.59
N LEU A 87 3.54 -18.84 -15.99
CA LEU A 87 3.39 -18.37 -17.36
C LEU A 87 4.72 -18.29 -18.14
N ASN A 88 5.84 -18.67 -17.50
CA ASN A 88 7.18 -18.56 -18.06
C ASN A 88 7.55 -17.13 -18.51
N LEU A 89 7.13 -16.13 -17.73
CA LEU A 89 7.42 -14.72 -17.92
C LEU A 89 8.63 -14.31 -17.07
N LYS A 90 9.48 -13.43 -17.59
CA LYS A 90 10.56 -12.81 -16.82
C LYS A 90 10.09 -11.50 -16.21
N GLU A 91 10.19 -11.39 -14.90
CA GLU A 91 9.68 -10.24 -14.14
C GLU A 91 10.25 -8.90 -14.65
N GLU A 92 11.54 -8.85 -15.00
CA GLU A 92 12.25 -7.66 -15.48
C GLU A 92 11.79 -7.18 -16.87
N GLU A 93 11.11 -8.05 -17.62
CA GLU A 93 10.54 -7.73 -18.93
C GLU A 93 9.10 -7.23 -18.80
N MET A 94 8.44 -7.44 -17.66
CA MET A 94 7.05 -7.05 -17.40
C MET A 94 6.93 -5.59 -16.97
N THR A 95 5.82 -4.98 -17.35
CA THR A 95 5.44 -3.62 -16.99
C THR A 95 4.40 -3.62 -15.88
N ARG A 96 4.53 -2.66 -14.96
CA ARG A 96 3.67 -2.54 -13.78
C ARG A 96 3.14 -1.13 -13.61
N ILE A 97 1.86 -1.04 -13.28
CA ILE A 97 1.22 0.15 -12.76
C ILE A 97 0.79 -0.14 -11.32
N GLN A 98 0.95 0.83 -10.42
CA GLN A 98 0.42 0.69 -9.07
C GLN A 98 -0.29 1.95 -8.58
N THR A 99 -1.33 1.75 -7.79
CA THR A 99 -1.84 2.79 -6.90
C THR A 99 -1.20 2.61 -5.53
N GLY A 100 -0.87 3.68 -4.81
CA GLY A 100 -0.06 3.63 -3.60
C GLY A 100 1.37 4.06 -3.91
N GLY A 101 1.82 5.11 -3.23
CA GLY A 101 3.08 5.78 -3.49
C GLY A 101 4.20 5.36 -2.54
N PRO A 102 5.35 6.05 -2.61
CA PRO A 102 6.46 5.87 -1.68
C PRO A 102 6.14 6.30 -0.24
N ASP A 103 5.03 7.01 -0.03
CA ASP A 103 4.50 7.43 1.27
C ASP A 103 3.74 6.32 2.00
N GLY A 104 3.10 5.42 1.25
CA GLY A 104 2.35 4.29 1.78
C GLY A 104 3.23 3.10 2.16
N ASP A 105 2.79 2.33 3.16
CA ASP A 105 3.46 1.09 3.55
C ASP A 105 3.52 0.09 2.38
N LEU A 106 2.36 -0.32 1.86
CA LEU A 106 2.29 -1.33 0.81
C LEU A 106 2.90 -0.82 -0.51
N GLY A 107 2.57 0.42 -0.87
CA GLY A 107 3.06 1.08 -2.09
C GLY A 107 4.59 1.18 -2.11
N CYS A 108 5.19 1.65 -1.03
CA CYS A 108 6.64 1.77 -0.94
C CYS A 108 7.32 0.40 -0.94
N ASN A 109 6.83 -0.54 -0.13
CA ASN A 109 7.41 -1.88 -0.09
C ASN A 109 7.32 -2.59 -1.44
N ALA A 110 6.29 -2.34 -2.24
CA ALA A 110 6.17 -2.89 -3.60
C ALA A 110 7.25 -2.33 -4.52
N LEU A 111 7.49 -1.01 -4.48
CA LEU A 111 8.55 -0.36 -5.26
C LEU A 111 9.95 -0.86 -4.88
N LEU A 112 10.18 -1.18 -3.61
CA LEU A 112 11.45 -1.70 -3.13
C LEU A 112 11.71 -3.14 -3.58
N GLN A 113 10.67 -3.98 -3.58
CA GLN A 113 10.80 -5.43 -3.83
C GLN A 113 10.69 -5.80 -5.32
N THR A 114 9.88 -5.07 -6.09
CA THR A 114 9.60 -5.44 -7.48
C THR A 114 10.81 -5.28 -8.38
N LYS A 115 10.91 -6.17 -9.36
CA LYS A 115 11.85 -6.05 -10.48
C LYS A 115 11.16 -5.69 -11.80
N SER A 116 9.83 -5.73 -11.83
CA SER A 116 9.07 -5.27 -12.99
C SER A 116 9.31 -3.78 -13.25
N LYS A 117 9.25 -3.40 -14.52
CA LYS A 117 9.38 -2.01 -14.94
C LYS A 117 8.14 -1.25 -14.49
N THR A 118 8.28 -0.46 -13.42
CA THR A 118 7.20 0.39 -12.94
C THR A 118 7.04 1.56 -13.91
N ILE A 119 5.93 1.60 -14.64
CA ILE A 119 5.64 2.65 -15.63
C ILE A 119 4.72 3.74 -15.06
N ALA A 120 3.99 3.45 -13.98
CA ALA A 120 3.18 4.46 -13.30
C ALA A 120 3.06 4.21 -11.79
N VAL A 121 3.09 5.31 -11.03
CA VAL A 121 2.75 5.36 -9.60
C VAL A 121 1.67 6.41 -9.41
N ILE A 122 0.54 5.99 -8.84
CA ILE A 122 -0.62 6.84 -8.56
C ILE A 122 -0.82 6.87 -7.05
N ASP A 123 -0.57 8.00 -6.40
CA ASP A 123 -0.74 8.15 -4.96
C ASP A 123 -1.63 9.35 -4.62
N ALA A 124 -1.71 9.74 -3.35
CA ALA A 124 -2.53 10.89 -2.97
C ALA A 124 -2.05 12.20 -3.62
N SER A 125 -0.76 12.36 -3.91
CA SER A 125 -0.22 13.60 -4.45
C SER A 125 -0.39 13.73 -5.95
N GLY A 126 -0.54 12.64 -6.71
CA GLY A 126 -0.81 12.72 -8.15
C GLY A 126 -0.52 11.46 -8.94
N VAL A 127 -0.23 11.65 -10.23
CA VAL A 127 0.16 10.61 -11.19
C VAL A 127 1.59 10.86 -11.66
N LEU A 128 2.47 9.90 -11.44
CA LEU A 128 3.80 9.82 -12.05
C LEU A 128 3.77 8.73 -13.13
N TYR A 129 4.17 9.04 -14.35
CA TYR A 129 4.13 8.12 -15.48
C TYR A 129 5.36 8.24 -16.37
N ASP A 130 5.88 7.11 -16.84
CA ASP A 130 6.83 7.04 -17.95
C ASP A 130 6.68 5.70 -18.69
N PRO A 131 6.34 5.69 -20.00
CA PRO A 131 6.19 4.45 -20.75
C PRO A 131 7.51 3.69 -20.94
N LYS A 132 8.66 4.33 -20.74
CA LYS A 132 9.98 3.68 -20.76
C LYS A 132 10.35 3.03 -19.42
N GLY A 133 9.53 3.24 -18.39
CA GLY A 133 9.79 2.80 -17.02
C GLY A 133 10.46 3.90 -16.20
N LEU A 134 9.98 4.06 -14.98
CA LEU A 134 10.54 4.98 -14.00
C LEU A 134 11.88 4.46 -13.48
N ASN A 135 12.77 5.38 -13.13
CA ASN A 135 14.08 5.06 -12.59
C ASN A 135 13.93 4.40 -11.22
N LYS A 136 14.39 3.14 -11.13
CA LYS A 136 14.30 2.32 -9.92
C LYS A 136 14.99 2.96 -8.71
N GLU A 137 16.21 3.47 -8.89
CA GLU A 137 16.99 4.03 -7.78
C GLU A 137 16.35 5.32 -7.25
N GLU A 138 15.71 6.11 -8.12
CA GLU A 138 14.97 7.29 -7.70
C GLU A 138 13.69 6.92 -6.93
N LEU A 139 12.95 5.90 -7.37
CA LEU A 139 11.83 5.35 -6.61
C LEU A 139 12.30 4.82 -5.24
N HIS A 140 13.45 4.15 -5.19
CA HIS A 140 14.06 3.67 -3.95
C HIS A 140 14.47 4.82 -3.04
N ARG A 141 15.02 5.91 -3.58
CA ARG A 141 15.32 7.14 -2.82
C ARG A 141 14.06 7.70 -2.17
N LEU A 142 12.97 7.84 -2.93
CA LEU A 142 11.69 8.31 -2.40
C LEU A 142 11.16 7.41 -1.28
N CYS A 143 11.30 6.10 -1.44
CA CYS A 143 10.96 5.14 -0.40
C CYS A 143 11.81 5.26 0.87
N ARG A 144 13.12 5.48 0.74
CA ARG A 144 14.02 5.69 1.88
C ARG A 144 13.63 6.91 2.71
N LEU A 145 13.15 7.99 2.06
CA LEU A 145 12.65 9.18 2.78
C LEU A 145 11.52 8.83 3.77
N ARG A 146 10.61 7.90 3.42
CA ARG A 146 9.57 7.42 4.34
C ARG A 146 10.18 6.82 5.62
N PHE A 147 11.18 5.95 5.48
CA PHE A 147 11.85 5.33 6.64
C PHE A 147 12.70 6.29 7.46
N GLU A 148 13.12 7.41 6.86
CA GLU A 148 13.79 8.53 7.54
C GLU A 148 12.80 9.50 8.22
N GLY A 149 11.49 9.26 8.12
CA GLY A 149 10.46 10.14 8.66
C GLY A 149 10.32 11.48 7.90
N LYS A 150 10.82 11.54 6.67
CA LYS A 150 10.73 12.72 5.80
C LYS A 150 9.51 12.62 4.90
N GLU A 151 8.98 13.79 4.53
CA GLU A 151 7.92 13.87 3.53
C GLU A 151 8.39 13.22 2.21
N THR A 152 7.53 12.37 1.65
CA THR A 152 7.76 11.72 0.37
C THR A 152 6.45 11.49 -0.33
N ASN A 153 6.46 11.46 -1.66
CA ASN A 153 5.33 11.11 -2.53
C ASN A 153 5.84 11.03 -3.98
N ALA A 154 5.00 10.57 -4.91
CA ALA A 154 5.33 10.44 -6.32
C ALA A 154 5.69 11.78 -6.99
N MET A 155 5.12 12.90 -6.52
CA MET A 155 5.44 14.23 -7.05
C MET A 155 6.82 14.74 -6.63
N LEU A 156 7.55 14.07 -5.73
CA LEU A 156 8.96 14.39 -5.42
C LEU A 156 9.97 13.68 -6.34
N TYR A 157 9.50 12.87 -7.29
CA TYR A 157 10.37 12.21 -8.28
C TYR A 157 11.13 13.24 -9.14
N ASN A 158 12.43 13.03 -9.32
CA ASN A 158 13.28 13.89 -10.15
C ASN A 158 12.88 13.83 -11.63
N SER A 159 12.25 14.90 -12.12
CA SER A 159 11.78 15.02 -13.50
C SER A 159 12.89 14.92 -14.54
N SER A 160 14.16 15.17 -14.20
CA SER A 160 15.27 15.00 -15.17
C SER A 160 15.52 13.54 -15.55
N LEU A 161 14.93 12.59 -14.81
CA LEU A 161 15.01 11.15 -15.08
C LEU A 161 13.82 10.63 -15.89
N LEU A 162 12.86 11.50 -16.22
CA LEU A 162 11.78 11.14 -17.13
C LEU A 162 12.28 11.16 -18.57
N SER A 163 11.80 10.21 -19.35
CA SER A 163 11.90 10.27 -20.81
C SER A 163 11.06 11.43 -21.34
N PRO A 164 11.24 11.86 -22.61
CA PRO A 164 10.40 12.88 -23.23
C PRO A 164 8.90 12.55 -23.27
N GLN A 165 8.52 11.29 -23.02
CA GLN A 165 7.13 10.83 -22.95
C GLN A 165 6.60 10.76 -21.50
N GLY A 166 7.50 10.83 -20.52
CA GLY A 166 7.15 10.78 -19.11
C GLY A 166 6.58 12.11 -18.61
N PHE A 167 5.72 12.02 -17.60
CA PHE A 167 5.08 13.19 -17.01
C PHE A 167 4.75 13.00 -15.52
N LYS A 168 4.50 14.13 -14.87
CA LYS A 168 3.95 14.23 -13.52
C LYS A 168 2.72 15.11 -13.57
N VAL A 169 1.62 14.64 -13.00
CA VAL A 169 0.37 15.40 -12.83
C VAL A 169 0.05 15.43 -11.35
N ALA A 170 0.30 16.57 -10.70
CA ALA A 170 -0.08 16.77 -9.31
C ALA A 170 -1.61 16.80 -9.16
N GLN A 171 -2.15 16.39 -8.00
CA GLN A 171 -3.60 16.31 -7.80
C GLN A 171 -4.30 17.67 -7.92
N ASP A 172 -3.58 18.75 -7.63
CA ASP A 172 -4.06 20.13 -7.65
C ASP A 172 -3.81 20.81 -9.00
N ALA A 173 -3.18 20.13 -9.96
CA ALA A 173 -2.96 20.65 -11.29
C ALA A 173 -4.29 20.98 -11.99
N ARG A 174 -4.27 22.08 -12.76
CA ARG A 174 -5.39 22.58 -13.56
C ARG A 174 -4.89 22.91 -14.96
N ASP A 175 -5.71 22.57 -15.95
CA ASP A 175 -5.55 22.97 -17.34
C ASP A 175 -4.13 22.76 -17.91
N ILE A 176 -3.57 21.57 -17.71
CA ILE A 176 -2.23 21.21 -18.20
C ILE A 176 -2.29 20.45 -19.53
N ILE A 177 -1.19 20.50 -20.28
CA ILE A 177 -0.99 19.74 -21.52
C ILE A 177 0.13 18.73 -21.29
N LEU A 178 -0.15 17.44 -21.52
CA LEU A 178 0.82 16.36 -21.44
C LEU A 178 1.78 16.38 -22.63
N PRO A 179 2.94 15.68 -22.57
CA PRO A 179 3.92 15.67 -23.66
C PRO A 179 3.38 15.24 -25.02
N ASP A 180 2.31 14.45 -25.04
CA ASP A 180 1.64 14.00 -26.27
C ASP A 180 0.53 14.94 -26.77
N GLY A 181 0.38 16.12 -26.14
CA GLY A 181 -0.65 17.11 -26.46
C GLY A 181 -2.00 16.88 -25.77
N THR A 182 -2.15 15.82 -24.97
CA THR A 182 -3.41 15.54 -24.27
C THR A 182 -3.69 16.60 -23.21
N PHE A 183 -4.88 17.19 -23.23
CA PHE A 183 -5.32 18.17 -22.25
C PHE A 183 -5.88 17.49 -20.99
N VAL A 184 -5.44 17.96 -19.82
CA VAL A 184 -5.91 17.51 -18.51
C VAL A 184 -6.45 18.71 -17.73
N ALA A 185 -7.79 18.81 -17.66
CA ALA A 185 -8.48 19.88 -16.95
C ALA A 185 -8.27 19.83 -15.43
N SER A 186 -8.23 18.63 -14.85
CA SER A 186 -8.16 18.41 -13.40
C SER A 186 -7.22 17.26 -13.07
N GLY A 187 -6.12 17.56 -12.37
CA GLY A 187 -5.19 16.55 -11.88
C GLY A 187 -5.85 15.55 -10.93
N LEU A 188 -6.78 16.01 -10.10
CA LEU A 188 -7.57 15.16 -9.21
C LEU A 188 -8.41 14.15 -9.98
N ASP A 189 -9.10 14.60 -11.03
CA ASP A 189 -9.94 13.73 -11.86
C ASP A 189 -9.08 12.75 -12.66
N PHE A 190 -8.01 13.26 -13.27
CA PHE A 190 -7.02 12.48 -13.99
C PHE A 190 -6.42 11.37 -13.12
N ARG A 191 -6.01 11.69 -11.90
CA ARG A 191 -5.52 10.73 -10.92
C ARG A 191 -6.56 9.70 -10.54
N ASN A 192 -7.79 10.14 -10.27
CA ASN A 192 -8.88 9.25 -9.85
C ASN A 192 -9.30 8.28 -10.95
N ASN A 193 -9.10 8.65 -12.22
CA ASN A 193 -9.51 7.88 -13.38
C ASN A 193 -8.32 7.35 -14.19
N PHE A 194 -7.08 7.45 -13.69
CA PHE A 194 -5.87 7.19 -14.49
C PHE A 194 -5.89 5.81 -15.15
N TYR A 195 -6.41 4.80 -14.45
CA TYR A 195 -6.56 3.43 -14.93
C TYR A 195 -7.49 3.28 -16.16
N LEU A 196 -8.29 4.30 -16.49
CA LEU A 196 -9.14 4.36 -17.68
C LEU A 196 -8.46 5.03 -18.88
N TYR A 197 -7.33 5.71 -18.67
CA TYR A 197 -6.62 6.39 -19.74
C TYR A 197 -5.75 5.40 -20.54
N LYS A 198 -5.48 5.76 -21.80
CA LYS A 198 -4.60 5.00 -22.72
C LYS A 198 -3.20 4.70 -22.15
N TYR A 199 -2.76 5.50 -21.17
CA TYR A 199 -1.49 5.34 -20.48
C TYR A 199 -1.45 4.11 -19.59
N ALA A 200 -2.60 3.66 -19.08
CA ALA A 200 -2.70 2.61 -18.08
C ALA A 200 -2.59 1.17 -18.65
N LYS A 201 -1.79 1.00 -19.71
CA LYS A 201 -1.55 -0.29 -20.35
C LYS A 201 -0.28 -0.92 -19.75
N SER A 202 -0.47 -1.99 -18.98
CA SER A 202 0.62 -2.74 -18.33
C SER A 202 0.30 -4.22 -18.21
N ASP A 203 1.32 -5.03 -17.98
CA ASP A 203 1.17 -6.48 -17.72
C ASP A 203 0.60 -6.75 -16.32
N LEU A 204 0.90 -5.88 -15.35
CA LEU A 204 0.43 -5.99 -13.97
C LEU A 204 -0.13 -4.66 -13.44
N PHE A 205 -1.35 -4.69 -12.91
CA PHE A 205 -1.90 -3.61 -12.11
C PHE A 205 -1.93 -4.01 -10.63
N ASN A 206 -1.26 -3.24 -9.77
CA ASN A 206 -1.19 -3.48 -8.33
C ASN A 206 -1.93 -2.39 -7.54
N PRO A 207 -3.15 -2.64 -7.06
CA PRO A 207 -3.90 -1.67 -6.28
C PRO A 207 -3.48 -1.72 -4.79
N CYS A 208 -2.40 -1.03 -4.42
CA CYS A 208 -1.89 -0.95 -3.05
C CYS A 208 -2.08 0.44 -2.38
N GLY A 209 -3.10 1.19 -2.82
CA GLY A 209 -3.49 2.48 -2.23
C GLY A 209 -4.75 2.37 -1.36
N GLY A 210 -4.97 3.37 -0.50
CA GLY A 210 -6.06 3.41 0.50
C GLY A 210 -7.47 3.68 -0.06
N ARG A 211 -7.77 3.27 -1.30
CA ARG A 211 -9.12 3.39 -1.87
C ARG A 211 -9.75 2.03 -2.12
N PRO A 212 -10.72 1.63 -1.28
CA PRO A 212 -11.66 0.57 -1.61
C PRO A 212 -12.30 0.80 -2.99
N SER A 213 -12.64 -0.27 -3.70
CA SER A 213 -13.31 -0.20 -5.01
C SER A 213 -12.49 0.39 -6.17
N SER A 214 -11.15 0.34 -6.10
CA SER A 214 -10.29 0.73 -7.23
C SER A 214 -10.58 -0.08 -8.52
N ILE A 215 -11.05 -1.33 -8.37
CA ILE A 215 -11.62 -2.15 -9.46
C ILE A 215 -13.10 -2.39 -9.15
N THR A 216 -13.96 -2.07 -10.10
CA THR A 216 -15.43 -2.23 -10.03
C THR A 216 -15.90 -3.06 -11.22
N PRO A 217 -17.07 -3.74 -11.16
CA PRO A 217 -17.64 -4.43 -12.33
C PRO A 217 -17.68 -3.57 -13.60
N GLN A 218 -17.80 -2.25 -13.46
CA GLN A 218 -17.87 -1.28 -14.54
C GLN A 218 -16.51 -1.05 -15.24
N ASN A 219 -15.38 -1.29 -14.58
CA ASN A 219 -14.04 -1.04 -15.15
C ASN A 219 -13.22 -2.33 -15.46
N LYS A 220 -13.80 -3.53 -15.30
CA LYS A 220 -13.14 -4.84 -15.52
C LYS A 220 -12.72 -5.14 -16.97
N ASN A 221 -13.34 -4.51 -17.97
CA ASN A 221 -13.17 -4.88 -19.38
C ASN A 221 -12.20 -3.98 -20.17
N ILE A 222 -11.48 -3.07 -19.50
CA ILE A 222 -10.70 -2.00 -20.16
C ILE A 222 -9.24 -2.41 -20.41
N THR A 223 -8.80 -3.57 -19.91
CA THR A 223 -7.41 -4.08 -20.07
C THR A 223 -7.21 -5.03 -21.26
N ARG A 224 -8.00 -4.94 -22.33
CA ARG A 224 -7.72 -5.66 -23.60
C ARG A 224 -7.02 -4.78 -24.62
#